data_AF-A0A328BEL4-F1
#
_entry.id   AF-A0A328BEL4-F1
#
_cell.length_a   1.000
_cell.length_b   1.000
_cell.length_c   1.000
_cell.angle_alpha   90.00
_cell.angle_beta   90.00
_cell.angle_gamma   90.00
#
_symmetry.space_group_name_H-M   'P 1'
#
loop_
_entity.id
_entity.type
_entity.pdbx_description
1 polymer ?
#
loop_
_entity_poly.entity_id
_entity_poly.type
_entity_poly.pdbx_seq_one_letter_code
_entity_poly.pdbx_strand_id
1 'polypeptide(L)'
;MRPRNLRRLLVGAIAITLAGCATSSAPPVKHSGGGSSGSLAYLDVGLATQAGAFEAYTRRAAAIDPAFSGPDEIGARLRTAAGYEPRQLEASMIAYAALAAMQEPQFVRGVRAASRDLGRRLVNDPDSALALPGGTAAAARANAALVQRGQALASAGARVKKTSYSIQHQAWSRARVPNGPQRLAAVKSAAGYRADPGDRTRLTSALADGGRRGGGSPVVNRAVAVAALTILGQDGPARSLMSERRSGQCLRTAKLNFHQCLAAAGTHYEDIYCLGVHAMADPGQCVVDATRPVRRASLD
;
A
#
# COMPACT_ATOMS: atom_id res chain seq x y z
N MET A 1 -62.33 -3.39 -65.43
CA MET A 1 -61.11 -3.19 -66.24
C MET A 1 -60.01 -4.15 -65.77
N ARG A 2 -59.70 -5.17 -66.58
CA ARG A 2 -58.38 -5.84 -66.64
C ARG A 2 -57.51 -5.04 -67.65
N PRO A 3 -56.16 -5.14 -67.74
CA PRO A 3 -55.35 -6.37 -67.59
C PRO A 3 -54.00 -6.21 -66.84
N ARG A 4 -53.49 -7.28 -66.20
CA ARG A 4 -52.39 -8.21 -66.61
C ARG A 4 -51.03 -7.54 -66.88
N ASN A 5 -49.99 -7.99 -66.17
CA ASN A 5 -48.90 -8.85 -66.70
C ASN A 5 -47.84 -9.07 -65.59
N LEU A 6 -47.45 -10.28 -65.16
CA LEU A 6 -46.83 -11.45 -65.82
C LEU A 6 -45.32 -11.49 -65.57
N ARG A 7 -44.84 -12.47 -64.79
CA ARG A 7 -43.63 -13.29 -65.04
C ARG A 7 -43.44 -14.27 -63.88
N ARG A 8 -43.78 -15.55 -64.07
CA ARG A 8 -43.02 -16.64 -64.70
C ARG A 8 -42.18 -17.40 -63.67
N LEU A 9 -42.66 -18.61 -63.39
CA LEU A 9 -41.97 -19.73 -62.76
C LEU A 9 -40.70 -20.09 -63.53
N LEU A 10 -39.64 -20.41 -62.79
CA LEU A 10 -38.53 -21.22 -63.27
C LEU A 10 -38.29 -22.32 -62.22
N VAL A 11 -38.49 -23.55 -62.67
CA VAL A 11 -38.10 -24.80 -62.02
C VAL A 11 -36.60 -24.98 -62.24
N GLY A 12 -35.86 -25.32 -61.18
CA GLY A 12 -34.43 -25.57 -61.25
C GLY A 12 -33.95 -26.54 -60.17
N ALA A 13 -33.91 -27.82 -60.54
CA ALA A 13 -33.13 -28.94 -60.03
C ALA A 13 -32.68 -28.96 -58.55
N ILE A 14 -33.24 -29.93 -57.83
CA ILE A 14 -32.65 -30.54 -56.63
C ILE A 14 -31.32 -31.21 -57.03
N ALA A 15 -30.23 -30.79 -56.41
CA ALA A 15 -29.00 -31.58 -56.31
C ALA A 15 -28.76 -31.88 -54.83
N ILE A 16 -29.04 -33.12 -54.42
CA ILE A 16 -28.65 -33.67 -53.12
C ILE A 16 -27.16 -33.98 -53.23
N THR A 17 -26.31 -33.17 -52.60
CA THR A 17 -24.94 -33.57 -52.27
C THR A 17 -24.87 -34.02 -50.82
N LEU A 18 -24.88 -35.34 -50.63
CA LEU A 18 -24.35 -35.97 -49.42
C LEU A 18 -22.84 -35.77 -49.41
N ALA A 19 -22.35 -34.84 -48.61
CA ALA A 19 -20.94 -34.75 -48.22
C ALA A 19 -20.85 -34.94 -46.71
N GLY A 20 -20.17 -36.01 -46.32
CA GLY A 20 -20.15 -36.55 -44.97
C GLY A 20 -19.59 -35.61 -43.90
N CYS A 21 -19.89 -35.99 -42.65
CA CYS A 21 -19.24 -35.47 -41.46
C CYS A 21 -17.73 -35.71 -41.56
N ALA A 22 -16.98 -34.71 -42.02
CA ALA A 22 -15.58 -34.55 -41.66
C ALA A 22 -15.55 -33.50 -40.56
N THR A 23 -15.48 -33.96 -39.31
CA THR A 23 -14.98 -33.17 -38.19
C THR A 23 -13.62 -32.61 -38.61
N SER A 24 -13.58 -31.33 -38.97
CA SER A 24 -12.33 -30.60 -39.12
C SER A 24 -11.66 -30.55 -37.76
N SER A 25 -10.70 -31.46 -37.53
CA SER A 25 -9.72 -31.32 -36.47
C SER A 25 -9.01 -29.98 -36.70
N ALA A 26 -9.26 -29.04 -35.78
CA ALA A 26 -8.53 -27.78 -35.75
C ALA A 26 -7.02 -28.08 -35.79
N PRO A 27 -6.22 -27.34 -36.56
CA PRO A 27 -4.78 -27.54 -36.58
C PRO A 27 -4.24 -27.36 -35.16
N PRO A 28 -3.27 -28.18 -34.71
CA PRO A 28 -2.66 -27.99 -33.41
C PRO A 28 -2.04 -26.59 -33.41
N VAL A 29 -2.56 -25.73 -32.53
CA VAL A 29 -2.01 -24.41 -32.28
C VAL A 29 -0.59 -24.64 -31.78
N LYS A 30 0.39 -24.42 -32.66
CA LYS A 30 1.79 -24.31 -32.26
C LYS A 30 1.86 -23.15 -31.27
N HIS A 31 1.88 -23.47 -29.98
CA HIS A 31 2.19 -22.53 -28.92
C HIS A 31 3.68 -22.22 -29.02
N SER A 32 4.02 -21.33 -29.95
CA SER A 32 5.33 -20.69 -29.99
C SER A 32 5.50 -19.91 -28.68
N GLY A 33 6.49 -20.30 -27.88
CA GLY A 33 6.74 -19.74 -26.56
C GLY A 33 6.93 -18.22 -26.59
N GLY A 34 5.94 -17.49 -26.07
CA GLY A 34 6.05 -16.09 -25.67
C GLY A 34 6.33 -16.01 -24.17
N GLY A 35 7.59 -16.06 -23.77
CA GLY A 35 7.99 -15.96 -22.37
C GLY A 35 7.76 -14.56 -21.77
N SER A 36 7.22 -14.55 -20.54
CA SER A 36 7.60 -13.64 -19.45
C SER A 36 7.14 -12.16 -19.42
N SER A 37 6.04 -11.77 -20.06
CA SER A 37 5.44 -10.43 -19.78
C SER A 37 4.23 -10.49 -18.82
N GLY A 38 3.37 -11.50 -18.97
CA GLY A 38 2.15 -11.66 -18.15
C GLY A 38 2.39 -11.98 -16.67
N SER A 39 3.42 -12.78 -16.36
CA SER A 39 3.74 -13.14 -14.98
C SER A 39 4.26 -11.94 -14.18
N LEU A 40 5.12 -11.10 -14.77
CA LEU A 40 5.63 -9.89 -14.11
C LEU A 40 4.51 -8.88 -13.83
N ALA A 41 3.53 -8.75 -14.72
CA ALA A 41 2.36 -7.89 -14.50
C ALA A 41 1.45 -8.44 -13.38
N TYR A 42 1.25 -9.75 -13.28
CA TYR A 42 0.47 -10.37 -12.22
C TYR A 42 1.17 -10.32 -10.84
N LEU A 43 2.50 -10.46 -10.83
CA LEU A 43 3.36 -10.34 -9.64
C LEU A 43 3.35 -8.91 -9.07
N ASP A 44 3.31 -7.89 -9.94
CA ASP A 44 3.11 -6.48 -9.55
C ASP A 44 1.74 -6.24 -8.91
N VAL A 45 0.67 -6.90 -9.40
CA VAL A 45 -0.70 -6.72 -8.84
C VAL A 45 -0.79 -7.16 -7.37
N GLY A 46 -0.11 -8.25 -6.99
CA GLY A 46 -0.06 -8.72 -5.60
C GLY A 46 0.66 -7.75 -4.66
N LEU A 47 1.85 -7.29 -5.05
CA LEU A 47 2.65 -6.34 -4.27
C LEU A 47 2.01 -4.95 -4.22
N ALA A 48 1.44 -4.48 -5.33
CA ALA A 48 0.68 -3.23 -5.42
C ALA A 48 -0.55 -3.24 -4.51
N THR A 49 -1.27 -4.37 -4.42
CA THR A 49 -2.41 -4.50 -3.50
C THR A 49 -1.96 -4.41 -2.05
N GLN A 50 -0.83 -5.02 -1.69
CA GLN A 50 -0.25 -4.92 -0.35
C GLN A 50 0.18 -3.48 -0.04
N ALA A 51 0.96 -2.84 -0.93
CA ALA A 51 1.41 -1.46 -0.77
C ALA A 51 0.26 -0.44 -0.68
N GLY A 52 -0.87 -0.73 -1.34
CA GLY A 52 -2.07 0.10 -1.31
C GLY A 52 -2.60 0.36 0.10
N ALA A 53 -2.45 -0.58 1.03
CA ALA A 53 -2.87 -0.39 2.41
C ALA A 53 -2.11 0.75 3.11
N PHE A 54 -0.78 0.80 2.93
CA PHE A 54 0.07 1.84 3.49
C PHE A 54 -0.19 3.20 2.86
N GLU A 55 -0.25 3.26 1.52
CA GLU A 55 -0.57 4.50 0.80
C GLU A 55 -1.92 5.06 1.23
N ALA A 56 -2.95 4.22 1.22
CA ALA A 56 -4.31 4.64 1.49
C ALA A 56 -4.46 5.14 2.93
N TYR A 57 -3.90 4.42 3.91
CA TYR A 57 -3.92 4.86 5.29
C TYR A 57 -3.19 6.19 5.47
N THR A 58 -1.92 6.29 5.04
CA THR A 58 -1.11 7.48 5.28
C THR A 58 -1.69 8.71 4.58
N ARG A 59 -2.20 8.57 3.35
CA ARG A 59 -2.90 9.65 2.64
C ARG A 59 -4.19 10.07 3.33
N ARG A 60 -5.08 9.11 3.65
CA ARG A 60 -6.40 9.42 4.23
C ARG A 60 -6.26 10.06 5.62
N ALA A 61 -5.35 9.55 6.45
CA ALA A 61 -5.09 10.12 7.76
C ALA A 61 -4.43 11.50 7.65
N ALA A 62 -3.42 11.67 6.79
CA ALA A 62 -2.77 12.98 6.60
C ALA A 62 -3.71 14.05 5.99
N ALA A 63 -4.77 13.63 5.30
CA ALA A 63 -5.79 14.50 4.72
C ALA A 63 -6.91 14.90 5.71
N ILE A 64 -6.85 14.46 6.96
CA ILE A 64 -7.79 14.93 7.99
C ILE A 64 -7.61 16.44 8.15
N ASP A 65 -8.68 17.18 7.87
CA ASP A 65 -8.73 18.62 8.06
C ASP A 65 -8.50 18.94 9.56
N PRO A 66 -7.52 19.79 9.91
CA PRO A 66 -7.33 20.18 11.30
C PRO A 66 -8.38 21.17 11.81
N ALA A 67 -9.25 21.74 10.96
CA ALA A 67 -10.35 22.60 11.40
C ALA A 67 -11.50 21.74 11.94
N PHE A 68 -11.92 22.04 13.17
CA PHE A 68 -13.07 21.40 13.79
C PHE A 68 -14.15 22.44 14.13
N SER A 69 -15.38 22.22 13.66
CA SER A 69 -16.52 23.12 13.88
C SER A 69 -17.54 22.56 14.88
N GLY A 70 -17.46 21.26 15.19
CA GLY A 70 -18.36 20.62 16.15
C GLY A 70 -18.07 19.14 16.38
N PRO A 71 -18.87 18.46 17.22
CA PRO A 71 -18.63 17.08 17.62
C PRO A 71 -18.92 16.04 16.52
N ASP A 72 -19.79 16.36 15.56
CA ASP A 72 -20.34 15.39 14.59
C ASP A 72 -19.28 14.76 13.67
N GLU A 73 -18.21 15.50 13.38
CA GLU A 73 -17.13 15.05 12.50
C GLU A 73 -16.04 14.23 13.21
N ILE A 74 -15.94 14.33 14.54
CA ILE A 74 -14.85 13.73 15.33
C ILE A 74 -14.88 12.21 15.18
N GLY A 75 -16.06 11.59 15.30
CA GLY A 75 -16.21 10.14 15.23
C GLY A 75 -15.75 9.56 13.89
N ALA A 76 -16.04 10.23 12.78
CA ALA A 76 -15.59 9.80 11.45
C ALA A 76 -14.06 9.93 11.30
N ARG A 77 -13.49 11.06 11.72
CA ARG A 77 -12.04 11.31 11.67
C ARG A 77 -11.25 10.32 12.55
N LEU A 78 -11.77 10.01 13.74
CA LEU A 78 -11.22 8.97 14.62
C LEU A 78 -11.17 7.61 13.92
N ARG A 79 -12.26 7.17 13.29
CA ARG A 79 -12.30 5.90 12.55
C ARG A 79 -11.35 5.88 11.35
N THR A 80 -11.21 7.00 10.63
CA THR A 80 -10.26 7.13 9.52
C THR A 80 -8.82 6.95 10.01
N ALA A 81 -8.39 7.64 11.06
CA ALA A 81 -7.04 7.52 11.60
C ALA A 81 -6.80 6.17 12.33
N ALA A 82 -7.87 5.53 12.81
CA ALA A 82 -7.83 4.16 13.32
C ALA A 82 -7.74 3.08 12.24
N GLY A 83 -7.83 3.44 10.96
CA GLY A 83 -8.04 2.48 9.87
C GLY A 83 -6.92 1.44 9.67
N TYR A 84 -5.73 1.63 10.27
CA TYR A 84 -4.64 0.67 10.13
C TYR A 84 -4.71 -0.47 11.16
N GLU A 85 -4.32 -1.66 10.72
CA GLU A 85 -3.92 -2.77 11.59
C GLU A 85 -2.38 -2.82 11.64
N PRO A 86 -1.73 -2.89 12.83
CA PRO A 86 -0.27 -2.74 12.94
C PRO A 86 0.57 -3.70 12.08
N ARG A 87 0.28 -5.00 12.05
CA ARG A 87 1.04 -5.98 11.26
C ARG A 87 0.84 -5.78 9.75
N GLN A 88 -0.39 -5.49 9.32
CA GLN A 88 -0.70 -5.18 7.94
C GLN A 88 -0.02 -3.88 7.51
N LEU A 89 0.01 -2.86 8.37
CA LEU A 89 0.66 -1.59 8.06
C LEU A 89 2.18 -1.75 7.94
N GLU A 90 2.80 -2.54 8.81
CA GLU A 90 4.23 -2.90 8.74
C GLU A 90 4.57 -3.58 7.40
N ALA A 91 3.82 -4.64 7.04
CA ALA A 91 4.05 -5.37 5.80
C ALA A 91 3.82 -4.51 4.56
N SER A 92 2.74 -3.72 4.55
CA SER A 92 2.42 -2.82 3.44
C SER A 92 3.39 -1.64 3.31
N MET A 93 3.99 -1.18 4.40
CA MET A 93 5.09 -0.20 4.37
C MET A 93 6.31 -0.76 3.63
N ILE A 94 6.71 -2.00 3.92
CA ILE A 94 7.81 -2.67 3.21
C ILE A 94 7.45 -2.87 1.72
N ALA A 95 6.22 -3.28 1.42
CA ALA A 95 5.74 -3.41 0.05
C ALA A 95 5.76 -2.08 -0.72
N TYR A 96 5.31 -0.99 -0.10
CA TYR A 96 5.34 0.35 -0.70
C TYR A 96 6.78 0.81 -1.01
N ALA A 97 7.70 0.60 -0.07
CA ALA A 97 9.12 0.88 -0.27
C ALA A 97 9.74 -0.01 -1.36
N ALA A 98 9.32 -1.27 -1.49
CA ALA A 98 9.77 -2.17 -2.55
C ALA A 98 9.33 -1.68 -3.93
N LEU A 99 8.08 -1.23 -4.08
CA LEU A 99 7.61 -0.63 -5.34
C LEU A 99 8.38 0.64 -5.70
N ALA A 100 8.73 1.47 -4.70
CA ALA A 100 9.58 2.64 -4.91
C ALA A 100 11.00 2.25 -5.35
N ALA A 101 11.57 1.18 -4.79
CA ALA A 101 12.87 0.65 -5.20
C ALA A 101 12.86 0.13 -6.65
N MET A 102 11.75 -0.50 -7.08
CA MET A 102 11.55 -0.98 -8.47
C MET A 102 11.51 0.15 -9.51
N GLN A 103 11.36 1.41 -9.09
CA GLN A 103 11.47 2.58 -9.98
C GLN A 103 12.91 2.94 -10.36
N GLU A 104 13.93 2.22 -9.88
CA GLU A 104 15.33 2.39 -10.30
C GLU A 104 15.67 1.45 -11.48
N PRO A 105 15.79 1.96 -12.73
CA PRO A 105 15.99 1.09 -13.89
C PRO A 105 17.31 0.31 -13.84
N GLN A 106 18.39 0.87 -13.28
CA GLN A 106 19.65 0.15 -13.15
C GLN A 106 19.51 -1.04 -12.21
N PHE A 107 18.76 -0.89 -11.13
CA PHE A 107 18.47 -1.95 -10.18
C PHE A 107 17.66 -3.08 -10.82
N VAL A 108 16.59 -2.75 -11.54
CA VAL A 108 15.76 -3.75 -12.22
C VAL A 108 16.58 -4.55 -13.24
N ARG A 109 17.41 -3.89 -14.04
CA ARG A 109 18.32 -4.57 -14.98
C ARG A 109 19.36 -5.43 -14.25
N GLY A 110 19.94 -4.91 -13.16
CA GLY A 110 20.93 -5.62 -12.35
C GLY A 110 20.38 -6.90 -11.74
N VAL A 111 19.16 -6.87 -11.21
CA VAL A 111 18.48 -8.07 -10.67
C VAL A 111 18.21 -9.10 -11.77
N ARG A 112 17.72 -8.68 -12.93
CA ARG A 112 17.43 -9.58 -14.06
C ARG A 112 18.67 -10.28 -14.62
N ALA A 113 19.83 -9.63 -14.54
CA ALA A 113 21.11 -10.18 -14.96
C ALA A 113 21.85 -10.97 -13.86
N ALA A 114 21.29 -11.03 -12.65
CA ALA A 114 21.97 -11.64 -11.52
C ALA A 114 21.99 -13.18 -11.57
N SER A 115 22.84 -13.77 -10.74
CA SER A 115 22.99 -15.22 -10.62
C SER A 115 21.72 -15.90 -10.10
N ARG A 116 21.54 -17.18 -10.46
CA ARG A 116 20.37 -17.98 -10.06
C ARG A 116 20.22 -18.14 -8.53
N ASP A 117 21.32 -18.06 -7.78
CA ASP A 117 21.34 -18.19 -6.32
C ASP A 117 20.98 -16.88 -5.58
N LEU A 118 20.82 -15.76 -6.29
CA LEU A 118 20.55 -14.44 -5.69
C LEU A 118 19.37 -14.49 -4.72
N GLY A 119 18.26 -15.12 -5.09
CA GLY A 119 17.07 -15.18 -4.23
C GLY A 119 17.34 -15.81 -2.86
N ARG A 120 18.10 -16.92 -2.83
CA ARG A 120 18.52 -17.57 -1.58
C ARG A 120 19.43 -16.67 -0.75
N ARG A 121 20.36 -15.95 -1.40
CA ARG A 121 21.22 -14.99 -0.71
C ARG A 121 20.41 -13.86 -0.06
N LEU A 122 19.44 -13.30 -0.77
CA LEU A 122 18.59 -12.20 -0.29
C LEU A 122 17.71 -12.58 0.91
N VAL A 123 17.21 -13.82 0.96
CA VAL A 123 16.44 -14.30 2.11
C VAL A 123 17.31 -14.39 3.37
N ASN A 124 18.55 -14.87 3.22
CA ASN A 124 19.48 -15.04 4.33
C ASN A 124 20.13 -13.72 4.76
N ASP A 125 20.38 -12.83 3.80
CA ASP A 125 21.00 -11.52 4.01
C ASP A 125 20.34 -10.47 3.10
N PRO A 126 19.27 -9.81 3.57
CA PRO A 126 18.60 -8.75 2.84
C PRO A 126 19.50 -7.53 2.54
N ASP A 127 20.58 -7.32 3.30
CA ASP A 127 21.47 -6.18 3.11
C ASP A 127 22.29 -6.33 1.82
N SER A 128 22.52 -7.57 1.37
CA SER A 128 23.20 -7.88 0.10
C SER A 128 22.48 -7.30 -1.12
N ALA A 129 21.20 -6.94 -1.02
CA ALA A 129 20.45 -6.28 -2.08
C ALA A 129 21.06 -4.92 -2.48
N LEU A 130 21.72 -4.24 -1.54
CA LEU A 130 22.36 -2.94 -1.78
C LEU A 130 23.62 -3.03 -2.64
N ALA A 131 24.28 -4.19 -2.65
CA ALA A 131 25.48 -4.44 -3.43
C ALA A 131 25.18 -4.73 -4.92
N LEU A 132 23.91 -4.94 -5.27
CA LEU A 132 23.50 -5.11 -6.66
C LEU A 132 23.71 -3.80 -7.44
N PRO A 133 23.96 -3.87 -8.77
CA PRO A 133 23.99 -2.67 -9.59
C PRO A 133 22.72 -1.83 -9.40
N GLY A 134 22.86 -0.58 -8.96
CA GLY A 134 21.71 0.30 -8.66
C GLY A 134 21.02 0.05 -7.31
N GLY A 135 21.51 -0.87 -6.47
CA GLY A 135 20.90 -1.21 -5.17
C GLY A 135 20.85 -0.02 -4.19
N THR A 136 21.94 0.73 -4.07
CA THR A 136 21.99 1.96 -3.24
C THR A 136 21.03 3.04 -3.76
N ALA A 137 20.90 3.15 -5.08
CA ALA A 137 19.98 4.07 -5.74
C ALA A 137 18.50 3.68 -5.52
N ALA A 138 18.20 2.38 -5.55
CA ALA A 138 16.89 1.84 -5.24
C ALA A 138 16.52 2.06 -3.76
N ALA A 139 17.48 1.82 -2.85
CA ALA A 139 17.34 2.12 -1.43
C ALA A 139 17.06 3.60 -1.17
N ALA A 140 17.74 4.49 -1.88
CA ALA A 140 17.51 5.93 -1.72
C ALA A 140 16.10 6.36 -2.14
N ARG A 141 15.51 5.72 -3.17
CA ARG A 141 14.10 5.94 -3.54
C ARG A 141 13.15 5.38 -2.49
N ALA A 142 13.37 4.14 -2.06
CA ALA A 142 12.58 3.50 -1.01
C ALA A 142 12.55 4.35 0.28
N ASN A 143 13.72 4.83 0.72
CA ASN A 143 13.84 5.69 1.90
C ASN A 143 13.08 7.01 1.71
N ALA A 144 13.27 7.70 0.58
CA ALA A 144 12.57 8.95 0.28
C ALA A 144 11.04 8.78 0.31
N ALA A 145 10.53 7.74 -0.33
CA ALA A 145 9.10 7.46 -0.42
C ALA A 145 8.46 7.24 0.96
N LEU A 146 9.15 6.51 1.86
CA LEU A 146 8.70 6.32 3.24
C LEU A 146 8.76 7.62 4.06
N VAL A 147 9.88 8.35 3.98
CA VAL A 147 10.05 9.61 4.72
C VAL A 147 8.99 10.64 4.33
N GLN A 148 8.69 10.79 3.04
CA GLN A 148 7.66 11.70 2.56
C GLN A 148 6.29 11.39 3.19
N ARG A 149 5.88 10.12 3.19
CA ARG A 149 4.59 9.70 3.77
C ARG A 149 4.57 9.81 5.29
N GLY A 150 5.64 9.37 5.96
CA GLY A 150 5.76 9.45 7.42
C GLY A 150 5.74 10.89 7.93
N GLN A 151 6.50 11.79 7.29
CA GLN A 151 6.54 13.21 7.66
C GLN A 151 5.23 13.93 7.38
N ALA A 152 4.55 13.62 6.26
CA ALA A 152 3.24 14.20 5.96
C ALA A 152 2.20 13.83 7.03
N LEU A 153 2.16 12.55 7.42
CA LEU A 153 1.27 12.05 8.47
C LEU A 153 1.63 12.64 9.84
N ALA A 154 2.92 12.68 10.19
CA ALA A 154 3.37 13.24 11.46
C ALA A 154 3.05 14.74 11.59
N SER A 155 3.29 15.49 10.52
CA SER A 155 3.02 16.93 10.47
C SER A 155 1.51 17.22 10.50
N ALA A 156 0.69 16.41 9.84
CA ALA A 156 -0.76 16.50 9.95
C ALA A 156 -1.24 16.25 11.38
N GLY A 157 -0.69 15.23 12.05
CA GLY A 157 -0.99 14.94 13.45
C GLY A 157 -0.63 16.10 14.38
N ALA A 158 0.53 16.73 14.15
CA ALA A 158 0.95 17.92 14.89
C ALA A 158 0.00 19.11 14.70
N ARG A 159 -0.56 19.31 13.50
CA ARG A 159 -1.58 20.34 13.25
C ARG A 159 -2.88 20.05 13.99
N VAL A 160 -3.37 18.82 13.94
CA VAL A 160 -4.58 18.39 14.67
C VAL A 160 -4.39 18.55 16.19
N LYS A 161 -3.23 18.15 16.72
CA LYS A 161 -2.84 18.38 18.13
C LYS A 161 -2.84 19.87 18.47
N LYS A 162 -2.30 20.72 17.60
CA LYS A 162 -2.33 22.17 17.83
C LYS A 162 -3.78 22.68 17.91
N THR A 163 -4.65 22.21 17.01
CA THR A 163 -6.07 22.59 17.06
C THR A 163 -6.73 22.17 18.37
N SER A 164 -6.45 20.97 18.91
CA SER A 164 -7.06 20.54 20.17
C SER A 164 -6.80 21.52 21.30
N TYR A 165 -5.58 22.06 21.39
CA TYR A 165 -5.26 23.10 22.37
C TYR A 165 -5.94 24.43 22.08
N SER A 166 -6.01 24.84 20.81
CA SER A 166 -6.66 26.11 20.44
C SER A 166 -8.16 26.10 20.74
N ILE A 167 -8.84 24.98 20.55
CA ILE A 167 -10.30 24.89 20.75
C ILE A 167 -10.69 24.48 22.18
N GLN A 168 -9.75 24.08 23.05
CA GLN A 168 -10.07 23.57 24.41
C GLN A 168 -10.83 24.58 25.29
N HIS A 169 -10.87 25.85 24.90
CA HIS A 169 -11.60 26.91 25.61
C HIS A 169 -13.05 27.06 25.14
N GLN A 170 -13.42 26.47 24.00
CA GLN A 170 -14.76 26.55 23.44
C GLN A 170 -15.76 25.70 24.25
N ALA A 171 -17.01 26.14 24.34
CA ALA A 171 -18.02 25.45 25.16
C ALA A 171 -18.33 24.04 24.62
N TRP A 172 -18.51 23.91 23.30
CA TRP A 172 -18.82 22.62 22.67
C TRP A 172 -17.67 21.61 22.78
N SER A 173 -16.42 22.06 22.77
CA SER A 173 -15.26 21.16 22.78
C SER A 173 -14.97 20.59 24.17
N ARG A 174 -15.33 21.34 25.23
CA ARG A 174 -15.30 20.90 26.64
C ARG A 174 -16.52 20.09 27.04
N ALA A 175 -17.56 20.03 26.21
CA ALA A 175 -18.71 19.21 26.48
C ALA A 175 -18.27 17.75 26.62
N ARG A 176 -18.91 17.05 27.57
CA ARG A 176 -18.60 15.65 27.84
C ARG A 176 -19.00 14.80 26.64
N VAL A 177 -18.10 13.94 26.18
CA VAL A 177 -18.42 13.06 25.07
C VAL A 177 -19.42 12.00 25.54
N PRO A 178 -20.60 11.88 24.91
CA PRO A 178 -21.55 10.83 25.26
C PRO A 178 -20.99 9.46 24.85
N ASN A 179 -21.41 8.41 25.56
CA ASN A 179 -21.24 7.02 25.10
C ASN A 179 -19.80 6.62 24.77
N GLY A 180 -18.84 6.99 25.63
CA GLY A 180 -17.41 6.74 25.42
C GLY A 180 -17.02 5.29 25.12
N PRO A 181 -17.56 4.28 25.84
CA PRO A 181 -17.31 2.89 25.51
C PRO A 181 -17.76 2.50 24.09
N GLN A 182 -18.94 2.94 23.64
CA GLN A 182 -19.40 2.65 22.26
C GLN A 182 -18.53 3.36 21.22
N ARG A 183 -18.11 4.61 21.47
CA ARG A 183 -17.18 5.36 20.60
C ARG A 183 -15.86 4.60 20.43
N LEU A 184 -15.26 4.15 21.53
CA LEU A 184 -14.01 3.39 21.51
C LEU A 184 -14.18 2.04 20.79
N ALA A 185 -15.30 1.34 21.00
CA ALA A 185 -15.59 0.10 20.29
C ALA A 185 -15.67 0.31 18.77
N ALA A 186 -16.33 1.38 18.31
CA ALA A 186 -16.42 1.74 16.90
C ALA A 186 -15.05 2.11 16.29
N VAL A 187 -14.16 2.74 17.07
CA VAL A 187 -12.77 3.00 16.67
C VAL A 187 -11.97 1.71 16.51
N LYS A 188 -12.10 0.79 17.47
CA LYS A 188 -11.41 -0.51 17.41
C LYS A 188 -11.87 -1.35 16.21
N SER A 189 -13.16 -1.33 15.87
CA SER A 189 -13.72 -2.06 14.72
C SER A 189 -13.41 -1.42 13.36
N ALA A 190 -12.88 -0.20 13.32
CA ALA A 190 -12.52 0.48 12.08
C ALA A 190 -11.19 0.01 11.49
N ALA A 191 -10.37 -0.74 12.25
CA ALA A 191 -9.07 -1.19 11.83
C ALA A 191 -9.13 -2.18 10.65
N GLY A 192 -8.17 -2.06 9.74
CA GLY A 192 -7.99 -2.93 8.58
C GLY A 192 -8.19 -2.18 7.27
N TYR A 193 -7.34 -2.51 6.29
CA TYR A 193 -7.44 -1.96 4.95
C TYR A 193 -8.72 -2.42 4.24
N ARG A 194 -9.47 -1.44 3.72
CA ARG A 194 -10.54 -1.66 2.73
C ARG A 194 -10.11 -0.98 1.44
N ALA A 195 -9.95 -1.80 0.40
CA ALA A 195 -9.55 -1.34 -0.92
C ALA A 195 -10.63 -0.45 -1.54
N ASP A 196 -10.21 0.66 -2.12
CA ASP A 196 -11.04 1.55 -2.93
C ASP A 196 -10.60 1.48 -4.39
N PRO A 197 -11.53 1.55 -5.38
CA PRO A 197 -11.19 1.48 -6.80
C PRO A 197 -10.10 2.47 -7.25
N GLY A 198 -10.02 3.65 -6.62
CA GLY A 198 -9.01 4.66 -6.96
C GLY A 198 -7.65 4.48 -6.26
N ASP A 199 -7.50 3.52 -5.34
CA ASP A 199 -6.26 3.38 -4.56
C ASP A 199 -5.06 3.01 -5.44
N ARG A 200 -5.27 2.22 -6.49
CA ARG A 200 -4.18 1.83 -7.42
C ARG A 200 -3.63 3.03 -8.18
N THR A 201 -4.49 3.87 -8.73
CA THR A 201 -4.07 5.10 -9.43
C THR A 201 -3.31 6.03 -8.48
N ARG A 202 -3.81 6.21 -7.26
CA ARG A 202 -3.17 7.06 -6.23
C ARG A 202 -1.81 6.50 -5.79
N LEU A 203 -1.69 5.18 -5.68
CA LEU A 203 -0.41 4.51 -5.42
C LEU A 203 0.60 4.80 -6.53
N THR A 204 0.22 4.63 -7.80
CA THR A 204 1.11 4.92 -8.93
C THR A 204 1.54 6.38 -8.94
N SER A 205 0.62 7.33 -8.75
CA SER A 205 0.96 8.76 -8.67
C SER A 205 1.94 9.05 -7.52
N ALA A 206 1.70 8.48 -6.34
CA ALA A 206 2.55 8.68 -5.17
C ALA A 206 3.99 8.17 -5.34
N LEU A 207 4.17 7.09 -6.10
CA LEU A 207 5.48 6.54 -6.42
C LEU A 207 6.18 7.33 -7.53
N ALA A 208 5.42 8.03 -8.38
CA ALA A 208 5.94 8.87 -9.46
C ALA A 208 6.51 10.20 -8.96
N ASP A 209 6.04 10.73 -7.83
CA ASP A 209 6.53 11.97 -7.20
C ASP A 209 8.06 11.93 -6.92
N GLY A 210 8.66 10.73 -6.90
CA GLY A 210 10.10 10.54 -6.95
C GLY A 210 10.83 10.93 -5.66
N GLY A 211 12.09 11.33 -5.80
CA GLY A 211 12.96 11.68 -4.68
C GLY A 211 13.99 10.62 -4.33
N ARG A 212 15.09 11.06 -3.72
CA ARG A 212 16.20 10.22 -3.30
C ARG A 212 16.73 10.72 -1.98
N ARG A 213 16.75 9.85 -0.98
CA ARG A 213 17.31 10.13 0.34
C ARG A 213 18.25 9.00 0.71
N GLY A 214 19.54 9.31 0.81
CA GLY A 214 20.55 8.31 1.17
C GLY A 214 20.32 7.73 2.57
N GLY A 215 20.88 6.54 2.80
CA GLY A 215 20.81 5.83 4.08
C GLY A 215 20.02 4.52 3.98
N GLY A 216 20.63 3.45 4.48
CA GLY A 216 19.98 2.15 4.65
C GLY A 216 19.41 1.99 6.06
N SER A 217 18.34 1.22 6.17
CA SER A 217 17.76 0.78 7.44
C SER A 217 17.29 -0.67 7.26
N PRO A 218 17.04 -1.43 8.35
CA PRO A 218 16.52 -2.78 8.21
C PRO A 218 15.23 -2.87 7.37
N VAL A 219 14.34 -1.87 7.47
CA VAL A 219 13.11 -1.80 6.65
C VAL A 219 13.44 -1.51 5.19
N VAL A 220 14.32 -0.54 4.91
CA VAL A 220 14.71 -0.18 3.55
C VAL A 220 15.44 -1.34 2.87
N ASN A 221 16.37 -2.00 3.56
CA ASN A 221 17.14 -3.12 3.03
C ASN A 221 16.24 -4.31 2.73
N ARG A 222 15.32 -4.66 3.65
CA ARG A 222 14.26 -5.66 3.40
C ARG A 222 13.41 -5.29 2.20
N ALA A 223 12.99 -4.04 2.06
CA ALA A 223 12.19 -3.58 0.93
C ALA A 223 12.93 -3.71 -0.42
N VAL A 224 14.22 -3.37 -0.47
CA VAL A 224 15.03 -3.57 -1.69
C VAL A 224 15.23 -5.06 -2.00
N ALA A 225 15.41 -5.90 -0.98
CA ALA A 225 15.45 -7.35 -1.16
C ALA A 225 14.10 -7.91 -1.65
N VAL A 226 12.97 -7.45 -1.10
CA VAL A 226 11.62 -7.78 -1.56
C VAL A 226 11.42 -7.36 -3.02
N ALA A 227 11.88 -6.16 -3.40
CA ALA A 227 11.82 -5.69 -4.78
C ALA A 227 12.59 -6.64 -5.72
N ALA A 228 13.82 -7.03 -5.36
CA ALA A 228 14.60 -7.99 -6.14
C ALA A 228 13.91 -9.36 -6.23
N LEU A 229 13.42 -9.91 -5.12
CA LEU A 229 12.70 -11.18 -5.10
C LEU A 229 11.42 -11.14 -5.94
N THR A 230 10.71 -10.01 -5.93
CA THR A 230 9.51 -9.80 -6.77
C THR A 230 9.87 -9.76 -8.25
N ILE A 231 10.96 -9.08 -8.63
CA ILE A 231 11.47 -9.07 -10.02
C ILE A 231 11.87 -10.48 -10.48
N LEU A 232 12.38 -11.32 -9.57
CA LEU A 232 12.72 -12.72 -9.82
C LEU A 232 11.51 -13.67 -9.80
N GLY A 233 10.31 -13.19 -9.47
CA GLY A 233 9.09 -14.01 -9.32
C GLY A 233 9.09 -14.95 -8.11
N GLN A 234 9.81 -14.59 -7.03
CA GLN A 234 9.96 -15.40 -5.83
C GLN A 234 9.08 -14.90 -4.66
N ASP A 235 7.75 -15.07 -4.79
CA ASP A 235 6.77 -14.53 -3.83
C ASP A 235 6.84 -15.12 -2.41
N GLY A 236 7.10 -16.43 -2.30
CA GLY A 236 7.29 -17.10 -1.02
C GLY A 236 8.45 -16.47 -0.24
N PRO A 237 9.66 -16.45 -0.82
CA PRO A 237 10.80 -15.70 -0.30
C PRO A 237 10.51 -14.23 0.02
N ALA A 238 9.87 -13.49 -0.89
CA ALA A 238 9.56 -12.07 -0.69
C ALA A 238 8.67 -11.86 0.55
N ARG A 239 7.63 -12.70 0.74
CA ARG A 239 6.73 -12.64 1.91
C ARG A 239 7.45 -12.84 3.23
N SER A 240 8.54 -13.62 3.28
CA SER A 240 9.32 -13.85 4.51
C SER A 240 10.05 -12.60 5.01
N LEU A 241 10.25 -11.59 4.14
CA LEU A 241 10.95 -10.35 4.46
C LEU A 241 10.02 -9.18 4.81
N MET A 242 8.70 -9.38 4.79
CA MET A 242 7.66 -8.36 5.03
C MET A 242 7.43 -7.99 6.50
N SER A 243 8.39 -8.27 7.39
CA SER A 243 8.33 -7.85 8.79
C SER A 243 9.69 -7.35 9.27
N GLU A 244 9.69 -6.33 10.11
CA GLU A 244 10.82 -5.82 10.84
C GLU A 244 10.39 -5.48 12.27
N ARG A 245 11.01 -6.16 13.25
CA ARG A 245 10.56 -6.19 14.65
C ARG A 245 10.39 -4.79 15.27
N ARG A 246 11.31 -3.85 15.02
CA ARG A 246 11.29 -2.53 15.67
C ARG A 246 10.14 -1.67 15.15
N SER A 247 9.97 -1.58 13.84
CA SER A 247 8.88 -0.84 13.20
C SER A 247 7.52 -1.44 13.54
N GLY A 248 7.39 -2.77 13.50
CA GLY A 248 6.18 -3.46 13.95
C GLY A 248 5.84 -3.17 15.42
N GLN A 249 6.83 -3.13 16.30
CA GLN A 249 6.60 -2.78 17.71
C GLN A 249 6.16 -1.33 17.88
N CYS A 250 6.79 -0.40 17.16
CA CYS A 250 6.42 1.02 17.19
C CYS A 250 4.94 1.21 16.81
N LEU A 251 4.50 0.59 15.70
CA LEU A 251 3.11 0.69 15.24
C LEU A 251 2.10 0.07 16.22
N ARG A 252 2.46 -1.05 16.87
CA ARG A 252 1.62 -1.65 17.93
C ARG A 252 1.50 -0.74 19.15
N THR A 253 2.60 -0.13 19.57
CA THR A 253 2.59 0.83 20.68
C THR A 253 1.77 2.07 20.35
N ALA A 254 1.92 2.65 19.15
CA ALA A 254 1.11 3.79 18.70
C ALA A 254 -0.39 3.46 18.75
N LYS A 255 -0.79 2.28 18.24
CA LYS A 255 -2.18 1.82 18.28
C LYS A 255 -2.71 1.65 19.71
N LEU A 256 -1.89 1.08 20.60
CA LEU A 256 -2.23 0.90 22.00
C LEU A 256 -2.44 2.26 22.70
N ASN A 257 -1.49 3.18 22.54
CA ASN A 257 -1.56 4.53 23.11
C ASN A 257 -2.83 5.25 22.65
N PHE A 258 -3.19 5.11 21.37
CA PHE A 258 -4.42 5.71 20.84
C PHE A 258 -5.67 5.17 21.54
N HIS A 259 -5.78 3.86 21.70
CA HIS A 259 -6.92 3.27 22.40
C HIS A 259 -6.97 3.65 23.89
N GLN A 260 -5.81 3.75 24.56
CA GLN A 260 -5.72 4.14 25.96
C GLN A 260 -6.09 5.60 26.16
N CYS A 261 -5.58 6.48 25.29
CA CYS A 261 -5.93 7.91 25.31
C CYS A 261 -7.44 8.11 25.13
N LEU A 262 -8.04 7.46 24.13
CA LEU A 262 -9.49 7.55 23.92
C LEU A 262 -10.33 6.94 25.04
N ALA A 263 -9.84 5.90 25.71
CA ALA A 263 -10.51 5.33 26.87
C ALA A 263 -10.54 6.30 28.06
N ALA A 264 -9.50 7.15 28.19
CA ALA A 264 -9.38 8.15 29.24
C ALA A 264 -10.05 9.49 28.88
N ALA A 265 -10.20 9.80 27.58
CA ALA A 265 -10.78 11.05 27.09
C ALA A 265 -12.24 11.22 27.52
N GLY A 266 -12.52 12.31 28.25
CA GLY A 266 -13.84 12.71 28.72
C GLY A 266 -14.49 13.81 27.88
N THR A 267 -13.72 14.59 27.12
CA THR A 267 -14.22 15.74 26.34
C THR A 267 -13.85 15.66 24.86
N HIS A 268 -14.51 16.45 24.02
CA HIS A 268 -14.28 16.43 22.57
C HIS A 268 -12.88 16.91 22.17
N TYR A 269 -12.32 17.91 22.87
CA TYR A 269 -10.95 18.36 22.58
C TYR A 269 -9.90 17.27 22.94
N GLU A 270 -10.17 16.43 23.94
CA GLU A 270 -9.30 15.30 24.29
C GLU A 270 -9.35 14.21 23.21
N ASP A 271 -10.51 13.92 22.64
CA ASP A 271 -10.61 13.02 21.47
C ASP A 271 -9.77 13.54 20.29
N ILE A 272 -9.81 14.84 20.03
CA ILE A 272 -9.01 15.49 18.96
C ILE A 272 -7.52 15.45 19.29
N TYR A 273 -7.15 15.60 20.56
CA TYR A 273 -5.77 15.41 21.01
C TYR A 273 -5.29 13.97 20.75
N CYS A 274 -6.07 12.96 21.17
CA CYS A 274 -5.74 11.54 20.95
C CYS A 274 -5.61 11.22 19.46
N LEU A 275 -6.49 11.79 18.63
CA LEU A 275 -6.42 11.69 17.17
C LEU A 275 -5.10 12.24 16.64
N GLY A 276 -4.76 13.49 16.98
CA GLY A 276 -3.57 14.16 16.46
C GLY A 276 -2.27 13.50 16.92
N VAL A 277 -2.18 13.11 18.19
CA VAL A 277 -0.96 12.50 18.75
C VAL A 277 -0.84 11.03 18.35
N HIS A 278 -1.76 10.19 18.82
CA HIS A 278 -1.53 8.74 18.80
C HIS A 278 -2.04 8.04 17.54
N ALA A 279 -3.04 8.59 16.86
CA ALA A 279 -3.55 8.01 15.61
C ALA A 279 -2.84 8.54 14.36
N MET A 280 -2.13 9.67 14.47
CA MET A 280 -1.48 10.36 13.35
C MET A 280 0.01 10.60 13.60
N ALA A 281 0.38 11.39 14.62
CA ALA A 281 1.78 11.75 14.83
C ALA A 281 2.68 10.53 15.14
N ASP A 282 2.27 9.69 16.07
CA ASP A 282 3.00 8.48 16.47
C ASP A 282 3.23 7.50 15.30
N PRO A 283 2.21 7.04 14.55
CA PRO A 283 2.44 6.15 13.41
C PRO A 283 3.24 6.82 12.29
N GLY A 284 3.06 8.13 12.06
CA GLY A 284 3.91 8.88 11.13
C GLY A 284 5.38 8.89 11.56
N GLN A 285 5.65 9.07 12.85
CA GLN A 285 7.00 9.01 13.41
C GLN A 285 7.58 7.60 13.36
N CYS A 286 6.78 6.55 13.60
CA CYS A 286 7.21 5.16 13.41
C CYS A 286 7.70 4.89 11.99
N VAL A 287 7.02 5.44 10.98
CA VAL A 287 7.44 5.32 9.56
C VAL A 287 8.76 6.05 9.32
N VAL A 288 8.93 7.27 9.87
CA VAL A 288 10.19 8.01 9.75
C VAL A 288 11.35 7.31 10.47
N ASP A 289 11.09 6.74 11.65
CA ASP A 289 12.11 6.02 12.41
C ASP A 289 12.50 4.71 11.75
N ALA A 290 11.58 4.06 11.05
CA ALA A 290 11.83 2.87 10.24
C ALA A 290 12.86 3.12 9.12
N THR A 291 13.04 4.36 8.66
CA THR A 291 14.05 4.70 7.63
C THR A 291 15.42 5.05 8.20
N ARG A 292 15.57 5.08 9.52
CA ARG A 292 16.83 5.41 10.18
C ARG A 292 17.73 4.18 10.32
N PRO A 293 19.05 4.31 10.15
CA PRO A 293 19.98 3.23 10.45
C PRO A 293 19.87 2.80 11.91
N VAL A 294 20.12 1.51 12.19
CA VAL A 294 20.30 1.07 13.57
C VAL A 294 21.61 1.66 14.07
N ARG A 295 21.54 2.62 15.00
CA ARG A 295 22.72 3.00 15.78
C ARG A 295 23.16 1.77 16.56
N ARG A 296 24.27 1.17 16.16
CA ARG A 296 25.00 0.24 17.04
C ARG A 296 25.48 1.08 18.20
N ALA A 297 25.15 0.70 19.43
CA ALA A 297 25.84 1.27 20.57
C ALA A 297 27.31 0.88 20.39
N SER A 298 28.20 1.88 20.31
CA SER A 298 29.62 1.63 20.46
C SER A 298 29.79 1.01 21.85
N LEU A 299 30.26 -0.23 21.88
CA LEU A 299 30.85 -0.80 23.08
C LEU A 299 32.29 -0.31 23.08
N ASP A 300 32.46 0.97 23.41
CA ASP A 300 33.76 1.55 23.78
C ASP A 300 33.82 1.61 25.31
#